data_AF-A0A389MXQ1-F1
#
_entry.id   AF-A0A389MXQ1-F1
#
_cell.length_a   1.000
_cell.length_b   1.000
_cell.length_c   1.000
_cell.angle_alpha   90.00
_cell.angle_beta   90.00
_cell.angle_gamma   90.00
#
_symmetry.space_group_name_H-M   'P 1'
#
loop_
_entity.id
_entity.type
_entity.pdbx_description
1 polymer ?
#
loop_
_entity_poly.entity_id
_entity_poly.type
_entity_poly.pdbx_seq_one_letter_code
_entity_poly.pdbx_strand_id
1 'polypeptide(L)'
;MAEMTYEECIRATMARMCASLDLSCEEVMAERDRDKRERLRRIWREMQDLASTRAAALSPGAVTYSVGSTDKKLARELARRLDSGRPFTPRQCQVAAYLAWRYRRQISGRIVPGGPVAKP
;
A
#
# COMPACT_ATOMS: atom_id res chain seq x y z
N MET A 1 8.70 -12.14 41.09
CA MET A 1 7.48 -12.31 40.28
C MET A 1 7.93 -12.60 38.86
N ALA A 2 7.52 -13.72 38.26
CA ALA A 2 7.93 -14.06 36.90
C ALA A 2 7.21 -13.13 35.90
N GLU A 3 7.99 -12.45 35.06
CA GLU A 3 7.45 -11.62 33.97
C GLU A 3 6.85 -12.54 32.91
N MET A 4 5.53 -12.52 32.78
CA MET A 4 4.81 -13.25 31.74
C MET A 4 5.21 -12.68 30.37
N THR A 5 5.68 -13.56 29.49
CA THR A 5 6.12 -13.16 28.16
C THR A 5 4.94 -12.72 27.29
N TYR A 6 5.18 -11.87 26.30
CA TYR A 6 4.15 -11.39 25.37
C TYR A 6 3.40 -12.55 24.68
N GLU A 7 4.12 -13.64 24.36
CA GLU A 7 3.54 -14.84 23.74
C GLU A 7 2.64 -15.62 24.70
N GLU A 8 3.00 -15.73 25.99
CA GLU A 8 2.16 -16.33 27.02
C GLU A 8 0.88 -15.52 27.26
N CYS A 9 0.99 -14.20 27.22
CA CYS A 9 -0.14 -13.28 27.38
C CYS A 9 -1.14 -13.41 26.22
N ILE A 10 -0.65 -13.54 24.98
CA ILE A 10 -1.49 -13.84 23.81
C ILE A 10 -2.14 -15.21 23.94
N ARG A 11 -1.39 -16.25 24.30
CA ARG A 11 -1.92 -17.61 24.43
C ARG A 11 -3.02 -17.70 25.49
N ALA A 12 -2.84 -17.08 26.64
CA ALA A 12 -3.85 -17.04 27.71
C ALA A 12 -5.08 -16.21 27.34
N THR A 13 -4.93 -15.17 26.52
CA THR A 13 -6.06 -14.36 26.02
C THR A 13 -6.84 -15.13 24.94
N MET A 14 -6.14 -15.80 24.03
CA MET A 14 -6.75 -16.64 23.01
C MET A 14 -7.48 -17.84 23.62
N ALA A 15 -6.89 -18.51 24.61
CA ALA A 15 -7.53 -19.63 25.32
C ALA A 15 -8.85 -19.22 25.98
N ARG A 16 -8.93 -18.00 26.54
CA ARG A 16 -10.17 -17.45 27.11
C ARG A 16 -11.22 -17.13 26.04
N MET A 17 -10.81 -16.66 24.86
CA MET A 17 -11.73 -16.43 23.73
C MET A 17 -12.25 -17.74 23.14
N CYS A 18 -11.39 -18.75 22.99
CA CYS A 18 -11.74 -20.09 22.51
C CYS A 18 -12.80 -20.76 23.40
N ALA A 19 -12.62 -20.66 24.72
CA ALA A 19 -13.56 -21.18 25.71
C ALA A 19 -14.96 -20.53 25.66
N SER A 20 -15.09 -19.35 25.05
CA SER A 20 -16.36 -18.63 24.91
C SER A 20 -17.06 -18.81 23.56
N LEU A 21 -16.38 -19.41 22.57
CA LEU A 21 -16.83 -19.44 21.18
C LEU A 21 -17.00 -20.86 20.59
N ASP A 22 -16.82 -21.93 21.39
CA ASP A 22 -16.80 -23.33 20.92
C ASP A 22 -15.81 -23.57 19.76
N LEU A 23 -14.78 -22.72 19.64
CA LEU A 23 -13.72 -22.81 18.64
C LEU A 23 -12.41 -23.23 19.30
N SER A 24 -11.65 -24.09 18.64
CA SER A 24 -10.28 -24.40 19.05
C SER A 24 -9.34 -23.20 18.86
N CYS A 25 -8.23 -23.20 19.61
CA CYS A 25 -7.17 -22.18 19.47
C CYS A 25 -6.61 -22.11 18.04
N GLU A 26 -6.56 -23.25 17.36
CA GLU A 26 -6.14 -23.33 15.95
C GLU A 26 -7.13 -22.64 15.02
N GLU A 27 -8.44 -22.80 15.23
CA GLU A 27 -9.48 -22.14 14.44
C GLU A 27 -9.49 -20.62 14.65
N VAL A 28 -9.34 -20.14 15.90
CA VAL A 28 -9.23 -18.70 16.19
C VAL A 28 -7.99 -18.08 15.54
N MET A 29 -6.85 -18.79 15.56
CA MET A 29 -5.63 -18.34 14.90
C MET A 29 -5.75 -18.34 13.37
N ALA A 30 -6.37 -19.38 12.80
CA ALA A 30 -6.61 -19.47 11.36
C ALA A 30 -7.55 -18.36 10.85
N GLU A 31 -8.61 -18.04 11.58
CA GLU A 31 -9.54 -16.96 11.20
C GLU A 31 -8.88 -15.59 11.34
N ARG A 32 -8.10 -15.35 12.41
CA ARG A 32 -7.30 -14.12 12.56
C ARG A 32 -6.30 -13.95 11.41
N ASP A 33 -5.64 -15.04 10.99
CA ASP A 33 -4.71 -15.01 9.87
C ASP A 33 -5.43 -14.78 8.54
N ARG A 34 -6.64 -15.31 8.37
CA ARG A 34 -7.52 -15.05 7.23
C ARG A 34 -7.91 -13.57 7.15
N ASP A 35 -8.40 -13.01 8.26
CA ASP A 35 -8.74 -11.59 8.39
C ASP A 35 -7.55 -10.69 8.09
N LYS A 36 -6.38 -11.03 8.64
CA LYS A 36 -5.13 -10.29 8.39
C LYS A 36 -4.76 -10.34 6.91
N ARG A 37 -4.86 -11.50 6.26
CA ARG A 37 -4.59 -11.64 4.82
C ARG A 37 -5.59 -10.85 3.98
N GLU A 38 -6.87 -10.88 4.33
CA GLU A 38 -7.90 -10.12 3.61
C GLU A 38 -7.70 -8.62 3.76
N ARG A 39 -7.40 -8.14 4.98
CA ARG A 39 -7.04 -6.75 5.24
C ARG A 39 -5.82 -6.31 4.42
N LEU A 40 -4.77 -7.11 4.39
CA LEU A 40 -3.56 -6.81 3.59
C LEU A 40 -3.87 -6.78 2.08
N ARG A 41 -4.70 -7.70 1.59
CA ARG A 41 -5.15 -7.71 0.18
C ARG A 41 -5.96 -6.45 -0.14
N ARG A 42 -6.84 -6.02 0.75
CA ARG A 42 -7.63 -4.78 0.58
C ARG A 42 -6.72 -3.56 0.51
N ILE A 43 -5.80 -3.40 1.47
CA ILE A 43 -4.81 -2.32 1.48
C ILE A 43 -3.98 -2.34 0.18
N TRP A 44 -3.59 -3.52 -0.27
CA TRP A 44 -2.83 -3.66 -1.52
C TRP A 44 -3.64 -3.22 -2.75
N ARG A 45 -4.92 -3.58 -2.84
CA ARG A 45 -5.81 -3.10 -3.92
C ARG A 45 -5.96 -1.59 -3.89
N GLU A 46 -6.24 -1.01 -2.72
CA GLU A 46 -6.36 0.44 -2.55
C GLU A 46 -5.06 1.16 -2.96
N MET A 47 -3.90 0.60 -2.63
CA MET A 47 -2.61 1.10 -3.09
C MET A 47 -2.44 1.04 -4.62
N GLN A 48 -2.87 -0.05 -5.26
CA GLN A 48 -2.82 -0.22 -6.72
C GLN A 48 -3.71 0.77 -7.44
N ASP A 49 -4.94 0.97 -6.95
CA ASP A 49 -5.90 1.90 -7.53
C ASP A 49 -5.38 3.34 -7.45
N LEU A 50 -4.82 3.70 -6.29
CA LEU A 50 -4.22 5.01 -6.07
C LEU A 50 -2.97 5.22 -6.94
N ALA A 51 -2.12 4.20 -7.07
CA ALA A 51 -0.95 4.24 -7.95
C ALA A 51 -1.35 4.40 -9.43
N SER A 52 -2.40 3.70 -9.86
CA SER A 52 -2.95 3.80 -11.22
C SER A 52 -3.49 5.19 -11.50
N THR A 53 -4.28 5.74 -10.58
CA THR A 53 -4.83 7.10 -10.69
C THR A 53 -3.72 8.15 -10.77
N ARG A 54 -2.66 7.99 -9.95
CA ARG A 54 -1.47 8.86 -10.01
C ARG A 54 -0.74 8.71 -11.33
N ALA A 55 -0.51 7.48 -11.80
CA ALA A 55 0.18 7.23 -13.06
C ALA A 55 -0.54 7.90 -14.24
N ALA A 56 -1.88 7.84 -14.28
CA ALA A 56 -2.69 8.53 -15.28
C ALA A 56 -2.53 10.06 -15.19
N ALA A 57 -2.62 10.63 -13.98
CA ALA A 57 -2.45 12.06 -13.76
C ALA A 57 -1.02 12.57 -14.03
N LEU A 58 -0.03 11.68 -13.95
CA LEU A 58 1.38 11.96 -14.23
C LEU A 58 1.76 11.67 -15.69
N SER A 59 0.81 11.27 -16.53
CA SER A 59 1.08 10.91 -17.92
C SER A 59 1.80 12.04 -18.69
N PRO A 60 2.68 11.71 -19.64
CA PRO A 60 3.34 12.72 -20.47
C PRO A 60 2.30 13.55 -21.23
N GLY A 61 2.21 14.84 -20.92
CA GLY A 61 1.18 15.75 -21.46
C GLY A 61 0.25 16.32 -20.39
N ALA A 62 0.02 15.60 -19.28
CA ALA A 62 -0.73 16.11 -18.13
C ALA A 62 0.14 16.96 -17.18
N VAL A 63 1.45 16.65 -17.12
CA VAL A 63 2.41 17.34 -16.26
C VAL A 63 3.61 17.81 -17.06
N THR A 64 4.07 19.02 -16.77
CA THR A 64 5.28 19.60 -17.36
C THR A 64 6.51 19.16 -16.56
N TYR A 65 7.29 18.27 -17.15
CA TYR A 65 8.56 17.80 -16.61
C TYR A 65 9.75 18.58 -17.18
N SER A 66 10.79 18.79 -16.38
CA SER A 66 12.06 19.34 -16.87
C SER A 66 12.65 18.44 -17.96
N VAL A 67 13.24 19.05 -18.99
CA VAL A 67 13.87 18.35 -20.12
C VAL A 67 14.96 17.41 -19.62
N GLY A 68 14.97 16.17 -20.10
CA GLY A 68 15.96 15.15 -19.72
C GLY A 68 15.83 14.58 -18.29
N SER A 69 14.86 15.04 -17.49
CA SER A 69 14.71 14.60 -16.10
C SER A 69 14.44 13.10 -15.96
N THR A 70 15.01 12.51 -14.91
CA THR A 70 14.69 11.13 -14.47
C THR A 70 13.20 10.97 -14.19
N ASP A 71 12.55 12.00 -13.65
CA ASP A 71 11.13 12.01 -13.35
C ASP A 71 10.27 11.79 -14.60
N LYS A 72 10.63 12.41 -15.73
CA LYS A 72 9.96 12.17 -17.04
C LYS A 72 10.14 10.73 -17.53
N LYS A 73 11.27 10.08 -17.23
CA LYS A 73 11.51 8.67 -17.59
C LYS A 73 10.65 7.75 -16.72
N LEU A 74 10.61 7.99 -15.41
CA LEU A 74 9.80 7.24 -14.45
C LEU A 74 8.30 7.39 -14.73
N ALA A 75 7.81 8.60 -15.02
CA ALA A 75 6.42 8.83 -15.40
C ALA A 75 6.02 8.06 -16.67
N ARG A 76 6.91 8.02 -17.69
CA ARG A 76 6.70 7.21 -18.90
C ARG A 76 6.67 5.71 -18.63
N GLU A 77 7.48 5.23 -17.68
CA GLU A 77 7.46 3.83 -17.27
C GLU A 77 6.15 3.48 -16.55
N LEU A 78 5.69 4.34 -15.65
CA LEU A 78 4.40 4.17 -14.97
C LEU A 78 3.24 4.16 -15.97
N ALA A 79 3.23 5.07 -16.94
CA ALA A 79 2.21 5.11 -18.00
C ALA A 79 2.21 3.81 -18.82
N ARG A 80 3.38 3.35 -19.30
CA ARG A 80 3.47 2.07 -20.02
C ARG A 80 3.00 0.88 -19.18
N ARG A 81 3.26 0.90 -17.87
CA ARG A 81 2.80 -0.15 -16.97
C ARG A 81 1.29 -0.13 -16.83
N LEU A 82 0.69 1.06 -16.69
CA LEU A 82 -0.76 1.25 -16.67
C LEU A 82 -1.42 0.74 -17.97
N ASP A 83 -0.88 1.13 -19.13
CA ASP A 83 -1.40 0.72 -20.44
C ASP A 83 -1.34 -0.80 -20.65
N SER A 84 -0.34 -1.47 -20.04
CA SER A 84 -0.22 -2.92 -20.09
C SER A 84 -1.27 -3.68 -19.27
N GLY A 85 -2.06 -2.99 -18.43
CA GLY A 85 -3.03 -3.58 -17.51
C GLY A 85 -2.42 -4.44 -16.39
N ARG A 86 -1.09 -4.53 -16.31
CA ARG A 86 -0.41 -5.33 -15.29
C ARG A 86 -0.31 -4.56 -13.97
N PRO A 87 -0.46 -5.22 -12.82
CA PRO A 87 -0.33 -4.57 -11.51
C PRO A 87 1.02 -3.88 -11.34
N PHE A 88 1.05 -2.77 -10.63
CA PHE A 88 2.29 -2.11 -10.26
C PHE A 88 3.09 -2.95 -9.26
N THR A 89 4.42 -2.89 -9.36
CA THR A 89 5.29 -3.40 -8.29
C THR A 89 5.23 -2.45 -7.08
N PRO A 90 5.59 -2.91 -5.86
CA PRO A 90 5.65 -2.04 -4.69
C PRO A 90 6.50 -0.79 -4.91
N ARG A 91 7.64 -0.94 -5.60
CA ARG A 91 8.51 0.17 -5.98
C ARG A 91 7.83 1.16 -6.91
N GLN A 92 7.08 0.70 -7.91
CA GLN A 92 6.35 1.58 -8.81
C GLN A 92 5.22 2.34 -8.08
N CYS A 93 4.55 1.73 -7.11
CA CYS A 93 3.59 2.44 -6.25
C CYS A 93 4.27 3.58 -5.47
N GLN A 94 5.48 3.35 -4.93
CA GLN A 94 6.27 4.39 -4.26
C GLN A 94 6.72 5.49 -5.22
N VAL A 95 7.18 5.14 -6.42
CA VAL A 95 7.53 6.11 -7.47
C VAL A 95 6.33 6.98 -7.84
N ALA A 96 5.15 6.38 -8.02
CA ALA A 96 3.92 7.13 -8.32
C ALA A 96 3.57 8.11 -7.19
N ALA A 97 3.71 7.70 -5.92
CA ALA A 97 3.49 8.56 -4.77
C ALA A 97 4.52 9.71 -4.69
N TYR A 98 5.80 9.40 -4.91
CA TYR A 98 6.90 10.37 -4.94
C TYR A 98 6.67 11.44 -6.00
N LEU A 99 6.39 11.03 -7.24
CA LEU A 99 6.12 11.95 -8.34
C LEU A 99 4.85 12.77 -8.09
N ALA A 100 3.79 12.15 -7.57
CA ALA A 100 2.56 12.87 -7.23
C ALA A 100 2.80 13.97 -6.18
N TRP A 101 3.60 13.70 -5.14
CA TRP A 101 3.95 14.72 -4.16
C TRP A 101 4.86 15.82 -4.74
N ARG A 102 5.84 15.44 -5.56
CA ARG A 102 6.78 16.38 -6.18
C ARG A 102 6.08 17.34 -7.14
N TYR A 103 5.12 16.85 -7.92
CA TYR A 103 4.36 17.62 -8.90
C TYR A 103 2.96 18.03 -8.40
N ARG A 104 2.72 18.00 -7.08
CA ARG A 104 1.42 18.28 -6.46
C ARG A 104 0.75 19.61 -6.84
N ARG A 105 1.52 20.59 -7.31
CA ARG A 105 0.99 21.88 -7.79
C ARG A 105 0.33 21.79 -9.17
N GLN A 106 0.56 20.70 -9.91
CA GLN A 106 0.05 20.48 -11.27
C GLN A 106 -1.03 19.40 -11.35
N ILE A 107 -1.28 18.66 -10.26
CA ILE A 107 -2.24 17.54 -10.23
C ILE A 107 -3.24 17.72 -9.09
N SER A 108 -4.33 16.95 -9.12
CA SER A 108 -5.39 17.02 -8.10
C SER A 108 -4.88 16.68 -6.70
N GLY A 109 -5.21 17.50 -5.71
CA GLY A 109 -4.83 17.28 -4.31
C GLY A 109 -5.36 15.96 -3.72
N ARG A 110 -6.45 15.40 -4.26
CA ARG A 110 -7.04 14.13 -3.78
C ARG A 110 -6.11 12.93 -3.95
N ILE A 111 -5.21 12.98 -4.93
CA ILE A 111 -4.29 11.88 -5.24
C ILE A 111 -2.88 12.14 -4.68
N VAL A 112 -2.65 13.31 -4.10
CA VAL A 112 -1.37 13.71 -3.52
C VAL A 112 -1.24 13.11 -2.12
N PRO A 113 -0.11 12.47 -1.78
CA PRO A 113 0.16 12.03 -0.41
C PRO A 113 0.13 13.21 0.59
N GLY A 114 -0.35 12.97 1.81
CA GLY A 114 -0.48 14.01 2.84
C GLY A 114 0.86 14.59 3.36
N GLY A 115 2.00 14.01 2.98
CA GLY A 115 3.32 14.46 3.37
C GLY A 115 4.41 14.12 2.34
N PRO A 116 5.62 14.67 2.51
CA PRO A 116 6.76 14.38 1.65
C PRO A 116 7.06 12.89 1.59
N VAL A 117 7.28 12.40 0.38
CA VAL A 117 7.65 11.01 0.09
C VAL A 117 9.13 10.98 -0.25
N ALA A 118 9.88 10.08 0.39
CA ALA A 118 11.29 9.87 0.09
C ALA A 118 11.47 9.43 -1.37
N LYS A 119 12.58 9.84 -1.99
CA LYS A 119 12.92 9.40 -3.34
C LYS A 119 13.28 7.89 -3.29
N PRO A 120 12.65 7.05 -4.14
CA PRO A 120 12.92 5.61 -4.19
C PRO A 120 14.16 5.23 -5.03
#